data_AF-A0A918RL35-F1
#
_entry.id   AF-A0A918RL35-F1
#
_cell.length_a   1.000
_cell.length_b   1.000
_cell.length_c   1.000
_cell.angle_alpha   90.00
_cell.angle_beta   90.00
_cell.angle_gamma   90.00
#
_symmetry.space_group_name_H-M   'P 1'
#
loop_
_entity.id
_entity.type
_entity.pdbx_description
1 polymer ?
#
loop_
_entity_poly.entity_id
_entity_poly.type
_entity_poly.pdbx_seq_one_letter_code
_entity_poly.pdbx_strand_id
1 'polypeptide(L)'
;MSKFTVFLIHGIGVHRDPSWADQAIDLLRQAWRSSINLDTPMEQHIDVVPICYDHAFEDYLDDFADLGTAVLRDTLPLPTADKQALADTLTQYQITERHFLWAYLVDVVLYKMSIVREQVNALVAKQLYERIAQGNTSHQFGVIAHSLGTRVINDTLQNIRTAQAHESNFYQQGYRLKFLLQISDVTDLFSLPWHRDAFPPKDVFPHHTFDYLRTVTNCFDPIARMVPTRLNHWPEGLRDQQHLGRPVYKDILLEHVHETNVHGLCHYMLHPEITDEIFDLCGFGRRLNNRQQRRDGFPLLGPEVQPGLRTALSDLIDHSQRNHDDSWQTYINLILKFGDVSIQHGHVPQHEHEVIA
;
A
#
# COMPACT_ATOMS: atom_id res chain seq x y z
N MET A 1 -5.58 2.13 30.45
CA MET A 1 -4.66 1.24 29.71
C MET A 1 -4.21 1.99 28.48
N SER A 2 -2.95 1.90 28.08
CA SER A 2 -2.50 2.47 26.81
C SER A 2 -3.16 1.71 25.65
N LYS A 3 -3.50 2.43 24.58
CA LYS A 3 -4.03 1.82 23.36
C LYS A 3 -2.87 1.27 22.54
N PHE A 4 -3.14 0.22 21.76
CA PHE A 4 -2.21 -0.22 20.74
C PHE A 4 -2.32 0.70 19.53
N THR A 5 -1.22 1.31 19.10
CA THR A 5 -1.23 2.23 17.96
C THR A 5 -0.96 1.49 16.66
N VAL A 6 -1.78 1.75 15.64
CA VAL A 6 -1.62 1.25 14.28
C VAL A 6 -1.49 2.44 13.35
N PHE A 7 -0.34 2.60 12.72
CA PHE A 7 -0.17 3.60 11.66
C PHE A 7 -0.71 3.07 10.35
N LEU A 8 -1.51 3.88 9.66
CA LEU A 8 -2.01 3.59 8.33
C LEU A 8 -1.29 4.48 7.32
N ILE A 9 -0.61 3.87 6.36
CA ILE A 9 0.16 4.56 5.33
C ILE A 9 -0.49 4.25 4.00
N HIS A 10 -1.07 5.26 3.37
CA HIS A 10 -1.74 5.12 2.07
C HIS A 10 -0.74 4.83 0.96
N GLY A 11 -1.27 4.52 -0.21
CA GLY A 11 -0.51 4.34 -1.43
C GLY A 11 -0.41 5.60 -2.27
N ILE A 12 -0.67 5.42 -3.55
CA ILE A 12 -0.67 6.47 -4.55
C ILE A 12 -2.01 7.23 -4.51
N GLY A 13 -1.98 8.55 -4.64
CA GLY A 13 -3.19 9.38 -4.67
C GLY A 13 -3.11 10.62 -3.79
N VAL A 14 -4.15 11.46 -3.89
CA VAL A 14 -4.29 12.70 -3.14
C VAL A 14 -4.95 12.42 -1.79
N HIS A 15 -4.21 12.66 -0.71
CA HIS A 15 -4.51 12.23 0.66
C HIS A 15 -4.09 13.28 1.72
N ARG A 16 -4.23 14.57 1.39
CA ARG A 16 -3.79 15.70 2.26
C ARG A 16 -4.43 15.67 3.63
N ASP A 17 -5.65 15.17 3.68
CA ASP A 17 -6.48 15.12 4.87
C ASP A 17 -6.52 13.70 5.43
N PRO A 18 -6.27 13.50 6.75
CA PRO A 18 -6.35 12.18 7.40
C PRO A 18 -7.67 11.42 7.19
N SER A 19 -8.76 12.11 6.82
CA SER A 19 -10.04 11.51 6.46
C SER A 19 -9.97 10.53 5.28
N TRP A 20 -8.87 10.51 4.51
CA TRP A 20 -8.64 9.45 3.52
C TRP A 20 -8.75 8.04 4.14
N ALA A 21 -8.40 7.91 5.42
CA ALA A 21 -8.41 6.66 6.15
C ALA A 21 -9.77 6.31 6.76
N ASP A 22 -10.75 7.21 6.74
CA ASP A 22 -12.02 7.03 7.47
C ASP A 22 -12.75 5.77 7.05
N GLN A 23 -12.81 5.49 5.74
CA GLN A 23 -13.44 4.27 5.23
C GLN A 23 -12.72 3.00 5.72
N ALA A 24 -11.39 2.99 5.70
CA ALA A 24 -10.59 1.86 6.21
C ALA A 24 -10.78 1.66 7.72
N ILE A 25 -10.83 2.75 8.48
CA ILE A 25 -11.09 2.72 9.93
C ILE A 25 -12.51 2.23 10.20
N ASP A 26 -13.50 2.64 9.42
CA ASP A 26 -14.87 2.16 9.53
C ASP A 26 -15.01 0.68 9.22
N LEU A 27 -14.28 0.16 8.22
CA LEU A 27 -14.20 -1.27 7.96
C LEU A 27 -13.61 -2.02 9.17
N LEU A 28 -12.55 -1.49 9.81
CA LEU A 28 -12.03 -2.07 11.05
C LEU A 28 -13.04 -2.00 12.20
N ARG A 29 -13.79 -0.92 12.36
CA ARG A 29 -14.86 -0.80 13.37
C ARG A 29 -15.95 -1.84 13.16
N GLN A 30 -16.37 -2.05 11.91
CA GLN A 30 -17.37 -3.05 11.53
C GLN A 30 -16.86 -4.47 11.78
N ALA A 31 -15.62 -4.74 11.37
CA ALA A 31 -14.97 -6.03 11.63
C ALA A 31 -14.78 -6.27 13.13
N TRP A 32 -14.42 -5.26 13.93
CA TRP A 32 -14.31 -5.39 15.38
C TRP A 32 -15.63 -5.86 16.01
N ARG A 33 -16.75 -5.21 15.65
CA ARG A 33 -18.09 -5.55 16.18
C ARG A 33 -18.53 -6.98 15.85
N SER A 34 -18.10 -7.51 14.70
CA SER A 34 -18.50 -8.84 14.23
C SER A 34 -17.51 -9.95 14.62
N SER A 35 -16.21 -9.64 14.65
CA SER A 35 -15.13 -10.60 14.88
C SER A 35 -14.69 -10.73 16.34
N ILE A 36 -14.81 -9.68 17.15
CA ILE A 36 -14.21 -9.62 18.50
C ILE A 36 -15.25 -9.84 19.59
N ASN A 37 -15.02 -10.82 20.46
CA ASN A 37 -15.85 -11.11 21.63
C ASN A 37 -15.51 -10.17 22.81
N LEU A 38 -15.79 -8.88 22.64
CA LEU A 38 -15.69 -7.83 23.66
C LEU A 38 -16.84 -6.83 23.49
N ASP A 39 -17.46 -6.42 24.59
CA ASP A 39 -18.58 -5.45 24.58
C ASP A 39 -18.12 -3.97 24.48
N THR A 40 -16.84 -3.75 24.21
CA THR A 40 -16.24 -2.41 24.14
C THR A 40 -15.86 -2.08 22.71
N PRO A 41 -15.96 -0.80 22.30
CA PRO A 41 -15.63 -0.39 20.95
C PRO A 41 -14.12 -0.44 20.70
N MET A 42 -13.72 -0.57 19.43
CA MET A 42 -12.33 -0.71 19.00
C MET A 42 -11.43 0.41 19.54
N GLU A 43 -11.93 1.64 19.57
CA GLU A 43 -11.20 2.86 19.93
C GLU A 43 -10.76 2.86 21.39
N GLN A 44 -11.32 2.01 22.25
CA GLN A 44 -10.83 1.85 23.62
C GLN A 44 -9.53 1.03 23.68
N HIS A 45 -9.18 0.34 22.60
CA HIS A 45 -8.11 -0.66 22.56
C HIS A 45 -7.07 -0.38 21.49
N ILE A 46 -7.51 0.08 20.32
CA ILE A 46 -6.67 0.35 19.15
C ILE A 46 -6.85 1.81 18.75
N ASP A 47 -5.73 2.47 18.50
CA ASP A 47 -5.65 3.83 18.01
C ASP A 47 -5.08 3.80 16.58
N VAL A 48 -5.92 4.05 15.58
CA VAL A 48 -5.50 4.06 14.18
C VAL A 48 -5.09 5.48 13.80
N VAL A 49 -3.86 5.65 13.32
CA VAL A 49 -3.25 6.94 13.03
C VAL A 49 -2.90 7.00 11.55
N PRO A 50 -3.65 7.75 10.74
CA PRO A 50 -3.31 7.99 9.35
C PRO A 50 -2.01 8.79 9.24
N ILE A 51 -1.15 8.42 8.30
CA ILE A 51 0.05 9.16 7.91
C ILE A 51 -0.22 9.79 6.54
N CYS A 52 0.06 11.08 6.41
CA CYS A 52 -0.16 11.83 5.16
C CYS A 52 1.19 12.39 4.68
N TYR A 53 1.57 12.10 3.44
CA TYR A 53 2.85 12.57 2.86
C TYR A 53 2.70 13.08 1.43
N ASP A 54 1.49 13.05 0.89
CA ASP A 54 1.13 13.37 -0.48
C ASP A 54 1.46 14.82 -0.88
N HIS A 55 1.34 15.77 0.06
CA HIS A 55 1.73 17.16 -0.15
C HIS A 55 3.17 17.31 -0.66
N ALA A 56 4.08 16.41 -0.29
CA ALA A 56 5.43 16.44 -0.84
C ALA A 56 5.44 16.22 -2.35
N PHE A 57 4.59 15.33 -2.88
CA PHE A 57 4.46 15.11 -4.32
C PHE A 57 3.80 16.27 -5.02
N GLU A 58 2.74 16.82 -4.41
CA GLU A 58 1.98 17.91 -4.99
C GLU A 58 2.76 19.22 -5.02
N ASP A 59 3.54 19.54 -3.98
CA ASP A 59 4.42 20.71 -3.99
C ASP A 59 5.38 20.65 -5.19
N TYR A 60 5.91 19.45 -5.49
CA TYR A 60 6.71 19.25 -6.70
C TYR A 60 5.86 19.37 -7.97
N LEU A 61 4.64 18.83 -8.00
CA LEU A 61 3.79 18.94 -9.18
C LEU A 61 3.37 20.38 -9.47
N ASP A 62 3.09 21.19 -8.46
CA ASP A 62 2.77 22.61 -8.58
C ASP A 62 3.98 23.38 -9.12
N ASP A 63 5.18 23.10 -8.60
CA ASP A 63 6.45 23.67 -9.11
C ASP A 63 6.75 23.22 -10.56
N PHE A 64 6.24 22.05 -10.96
CA PHE A 64 6.43 21.47 -12.28
C PHE A 64 5.21 21.58 -13.19
N ALA A 65 4.13 22.26 -12.83
CA ALA A 65 2.92 22.34 -13.66
C ALA A 65 3.23 22.98 -15.04
N ASP A 66 4.17 23.93 -15.07
CA ASP A 66 4.68 24.54 -16.30
C ASP A 66 5.74 23.68 -17.04
N LEU A 67 6.20 22.60 -16.41
CA LEU A 67 7.36 21.79 -16.78
C LEU A 67 7.02 20.29 -16.96
N GLY A 68 5.80 19.84 -16.68
CA GLY A 68 5.47 18.44 -16.40
C GLY A 68 5.85 17.47 -17.52
N THR A 69 5.69 17.87 -18.78
CA THR A 69 6.11 17.04 -19.92
C THR A 69 7.64 16.98 -20.04
N ALA A 70 8.32 18.10 -19.79
CA ALA A 70 9.78 18.18 -19.84
C ALA A 70 10.43 17.48 -18.65
N VAL A 71 9.84 17.52 -17.46
CA VAL A 71 10.35 16.81 -16.27
C VAL A 71 10.25 15.32 -16.46
N LEU A 72 9.09 14.79 -16.86
CA LEU A 72 8.94 13.37 -17.15
C LEU A 72 9.89 12.92 -18.28
N ARG A 73 10.12 13.77 -19.29
CA ARG A 73 11.07 13.47 -20.36
C ARG A 73 12.53 13.57 -19.91
N ASP A 74 12.92 14.58 -19.14
CA ASP A 74 14.33 14.95 -18.96
C ASP A 74 14.88 14.48 -17.61
N THR A 75 14.08 14.45 -16.54
CA THR A 75 14.52 14.07 -15.19
C THR A 75 14.44 12.56 -14.92
N LEU A 76 13.55 11.85 -15.61
CA LEU A 76 13.47 10.41 -15.45
C LEU A 76 14.75 9.74 -15.97
N PRO A 77 15.41 8.87 -15.18
CA PRO A 77 16.53 8.08 -15.67
C PRO A 77 15.97 6.92 -16.50
N LEU A 78 15.39 7.21 -17.66
CA LEU A 78 14.83 6.22 -18.58
C LEU A 78 15.55 6.23 -19.93
N PRO A 79 15.56 5.10 -20.67
CA PRO A 79 15.94 5.10 -22.07
C PRO A 79 15.15 6.16 -22.86
N THR A 80 15.76 6.79 -23.87
CA THR A 80 15.08 7.78 -24.73
C THR A 80 13.81 7.23 -25.37
N ALA A 81 13.79 5.95 -25.73
CA ALA A 81 12.60 5.30 -26.30
C ALA A 81 11.44 5.25 -25.29
N ASP A 82 11.70 4.83 -24.05
CA ASP A 82 10.69 4.76 -22.98
C ASP A 82 10.16 6.15 -22.60
N LYS A 83 11.04 7.16 -22.60
CA LYS A 83 10.65 8.57 -22.37
C LYS A 83 9.68 9.06 -23.44
N GLN A 84 9.98 8.77 -24.71
CA GLN A 84 9.12 9.16 -25.81
C GLN A 84 7.78 8.42 -25.76
N ALA A 85 7.80 7.11 -25.52
CA ALA A 85 6.59 6.31 -25.44
C ALA A 85 5.69 6.73 -24.26
N LEU A 86 6.27 7.08 -23.11
CA LEU A 86 5.55 7.70 -21.99
C LEU A 86 4.92 9.03 -22.40
N ALA A 87 5.68 9.94 -23.01
CA ALA A 87 5.17 11.24 -23.44
C ALA A 87 4.03 11.10 -24.48
N ASP A 88 4.19 10.20 -25.45
CA ASP A 88 3.19 9.89 -26.46
C ASP A 88 1.91 9.33 -25.81
N THR A 89 2.06 8.45 -24.83
CA THR A 89 0.94 7.89 -24.07
C THR A 89 0.20 8.97 -23.29
N LEU A 90 0.91 9.82 -22.54
CA LEU A 90 0.31 10.92 -21.79
C LEU A 90 -0.47 11.87 -22.71
N THR A 91 0.07 12.16 -23.89
CA THR A 91 -0.55 13.00 -24.92
C THR A 91 -1.78 12.32 -25.53
N GLN A 92 -1.66 11.04 -25.93
CA GLN A 92 -2.71 10.28 -26.60
C GLN A 92 -3.97 10.15 -25.74
N TYR A 93 -3.79 9.85 -24.45
CA TYR A 93 -4.89 9.67 -23.52
C TYR A 93 -5.38 10.99 -22.91
N GLN A 94 -4.84 12.13 -23.36
CA GLN A 94 -5.14 13.46 -22.83
C GLN A 94 -5.13 13.48 -21.30
N ILE A 95 -4.12 12.83 -20.70
CA ILE A 95 -4.03 12.64 -19.26
C ILE A 95 -3.75 14.01 -18.65
N THR A 96 -4.83 14.70 -18.27
CA THR A 96 -4.75 15.91 -17.45
C THR A 96 -4.43 15.55 -16.00
N GLU A 97 -3.98 16.52 -15.22
CA GLU A 97 -3.64 16.39 -13.79
C GLU A 97 -4.72 15.72 -12.93
N ARG A 98 -5.98 15.69 -13.41
CA ARG A 98 -7.13 15.09 -12.71
C ARG A 98 -7.47 13.66 -13.13
N HIS A 99 -6.76 13.08 -14.10
CA HIS A 99 -7.02 11.69 -14.49
C HIS A 99 -6.46 10.73 -13.45
N PHE A 100 -7.26 9.73 -13.10
CA PHE A 100 -6.88 8.56 -12.30
C PHE A 100 -5.44 8.11 -12.63
N LEU A 101 -5.11 7.97 -13.92
CA LEU A 101 -3.79 7.50 -14.37
C LEU A 101 -2.61 8.39 -13.97
N TRP A 102 -2.81 9.70 -13.89
CA TRP A 102 -1.77 10.66 -13.53
C TRP A 102 -1.30 10.37 -12.10
N ALA A 103 -2.24 10.21 -11.17
CA ALA A 103 -1.93 9.85 -9.79
C ALA A 103 -1.10 8.56 -9.72
N TYR A 104 -1.58 7.44 -10.33
CA TYR A 104 -0.93 6.10 -10.24
C TYR A 104 0.48 6.00 -10.82
N LEU A 105 0.83 6.88 -11.76
CA LEU A 105 2.14 6.83 -12.42
C LEU A 105 3.12 7.85 -11.84
N VAL A 106 2.63 9.07 -11.62
CA VAL A 106 3.48 10.22 -11.29
C VAL A 106 4.06 10.09 -9.89
N ASP A 107 3.29 9.64 -8.89
CA ASP A 107 3.82 9.45 -7.54
C ASP A 107 4.97 8.44 -7.51
N VAL A 108 4.82 7.33 -8.25
CA VAL A 108 5.87 6.28 -8.36
C VAL A 108 7.13 6.85 -9.03
N VAL A 109 6.94 7.63 -10.08
CA VAL A 109 8.01 8.31 -10.83
C VAL A 109 8.72 9.33 -9.95
N LEU A 110 7.97 10.22 -9.29
CA LEU A 110 8.52 11.25 -8.41
C LEU A 110 9.25 10.62 -7.23
N TYR A 111 8.71 9.55 -6.64
CA TYR A 111 9.36 8.87 -5.52
C TYR A 111 10.69 8.21 -5.91
N LYS A 112 10.96 7.96 -7.20
CA LYS A 112 12.29 7.53 -7.66
C LYS A 112 13.34 8.64 -7.62
N MET A 113 12.93 9.90 -7.59
CA MET A 113 13.84 11.02 -7.43
C MET A 113 14.32 11.07 -5.98
N SER A 114 15.64 11.05 -5.77
CA SER A 114 16.22 10.97 -4.42
C SER A 114 15.74 12.08 -3.49
N ILE A 115 15.57 13.29 -4.02
CA ILE A 115 15.12 14.46 -3.25
C ILE A 115 13.68 14.30 -2.73
N VAL A 116 12.75 13.86 -3.60
CA VAL A 116 11.34 13.60 -3.23
C VAL A 116 11.29 12.47 -2.20
N ARG A 117 12.03 11.39 -2.45
CA ARG A 117 12.12 10.24 -1.56
C ARG A 117 12.60 10.62 -0.16
N GLU A 118 13.68 11.41 -0.07
CA GLU A 118 14.22 11.89 1.20
C GLU A 118 13.23 12.76 1.96
N GLN A 119 12.53 13.67 1.27
CA GLN A 119 11.50 14.51 1.87
C GLN A 119 10.32 13.69 2.40
N VAL A 120 9.77 12.79 1.59
CA VAL A 120 8.67 11.88 2.00
C VAL A 120 9.09 11.05 3.20
N ASN A 121 10.29 10.45 3.19
CA ASN A 121 10.76 9.63 4.31
C ASN A 121 10.96 10.45 5.58
N ALA A 122 11.44 11.69 5.48
CA ALA A 122 11.57 12.58 6.62
C ALA A 122 10.20 12.95 7.22
N LEU A 123 9.18 13.22 6.37
CA LEU A 123 7.82 13.52 6.79
C LEU A 123 7.14 12.34 7.49
N VAL A 124 7.27 11.13 6.93
CA VAL A 124 6.72 9.91 7.53
C VAL A 124 7.42 9.62 8.85
N ALA A 125 8.76 9.67 8.89
CA ALA A 125 9.52 9.49 10.13
C ALA A 125 9.06 10.48 11.21
N LYS A 126 8.95 11.77 10.87
CA LYS A 126 8.50 12.83 11.78
C LYS A 126 7.13 12.50 12.39
N GLN A 127 6.14 12.13 11.58
CA GLN A 127 4.80 11.80 12.06
C GLN A 127 4.79 10.57 12.99
N LEU A 128 5.59 9.54 12.68
CA LEU A 128 5.77 8.39 13.57
C LEU A 128 6.34 8.82 14.92
N TYR A 129 7.44 9.59 14.93
CA TYR A 129 8.09 10.08 16.15
C TYR A 129 7.16 10.96 16.98
N GLU A 130 6.49 11.92 16.35
CA GLU A 130 5.57 12.84 17.04
C GLU A 130 4.43 12.08 17.71
N ARG A 131 3.85 11.08 17.03
CA ARG A 131 2.76 10.29 17.62
C ARG A 131 3.24 9.43 18.77
N ILE A 132 4.41 8.80 18.63
CA ILE A 132 5.00 7.94 19.67
C ILE A 132 5.38 8.79 20.90
N ALA A 133 5.95 9.98 20.70
CA ALA A 133 6.37 10.88 21.77
C ALA A 133 5.21 11.44 22.60
N GLN A 134 3.98 11.44 22.09
CA GLN A 134 2.78 11.86 22.83
C GLN A 134 2.39 10.92 23.98
N GLY A 135 3.07 9.78 24.16
CA GLY A 135 2.95 8.93 25.36
C GLY A 135 1.62 8.17 25.49
N ASN A 136 0.73 8.27 24.50
CA ASN A 136 -0.54 7.54 24.46
C ASN A 136 -0.39 6.12 23.88
N THR A 137 0.77 5.83 23.29
CA THR A 137 1.05 4.57 22.60
C THR A 137 1.74 3.61 23.56
N SER A 138 1.46 2.30 23.44
CA SER A 138 2.39 1.31 24.00
C SER A 138 3.79 1.49 23.41
N HIS A 139 4.82 0.97 24.07
CA HIS A 139 6.17 0.87 23.49
C HIS A 139 6.21 0.01 22.20
N GLN A 140 5.09 -0.63 21.87
CA GLN A 140 4.86 -1.37 20.64
C GLN A 140 3.78 -0.70 19.80
N PHE A 141 3.97 -0.68 18.49
CA PHE A 141 2.99 -0.19 17.52
C PHE A 141 2.99 -1.07 16.27
N GLY A 142 1.95 -1.01 15.46
CA GLY A 142 1.87 -1.68 14.16
C GLY A 142 1.88 -0.67 13.02
N VAL A 143 2.27 -1.11 11.83
CA VAL A 143 2.11 -0.34 10.60
C VAL A 143 1.37 -1.18 9.57
N ILE A 144 0.35 -0.58 8.96
CA ILE A 144 -0.33 -1.10 7.78
C ILE A 144 0.01 -0.13 6.64
N ALA A 145 0.67 -0.64 5.60
CA ALA A 145 1.07 0.13 4.45
C ALA A 145 0.44 -0.43 3.19
N HIS A 146 0.01 0.43 2.29
CA HIS A 146 -0.69 0.06 1.07
C HIS A 146 0.03 0.57 -0.17
N SER A 147 0.13 -0.24 -1.23
CA SER A 147 0.68 0.18 -2.54
C SER A 147 2.00 0.94 -2.37
N LEU A 148 2.18 2.13 -2.94
CA LEU A 148 3.40 2.95 -2.79
C LEU A 148 3.85 3.14 -1.33
N GLY A 149 2.90 3.21 -0.40
CA GLY A 149 3.16 3.30 1.04
C GLY A 149 4.02 2.16 1.56
N THR A 150 4.00 0.97 0.92
CA THR A 150 4.85 -0.15 1.29
C THR A 150 6.32 0.14 1.02
N ARG A 151 6.66 0.77 -0.11
CA ARG A 151 8.03 1.23 -0.38
C ARG A 151 8.41 2.35 0.57
N VAL A 152 7.52 3.33 0.74
CA VAL A 152 7.73 4.50 1.60
C VAL A 152 8.11 4.12 3.01
N ILE A 153 7.33 3.23 3.65
CA ILE A 153 7.63 2.83 5.02
C ILE A 153 8.93 2.04 5.12
N ASN A 154 9.24 1.19 4.14
CA ASN A 154 10.47 0.41 4.19
C ASN A 154 11.71 1.31 4.09
N ASP A 155 11.72 2.27 3.17
CA ASP A 155 12.82 3.24 3.05
C ASP A 155 12.89 4.15 4.29
N THR A 156 11.75 4.54 4.85
CA THR A 156 11.68 5.30 6.11
C THR A 156 12.30 4.52 7.27
N LEU A 157 11.91 3.25 7.45
CA LEU A 157 12.44 2.39 8.52
C LEU A 157 13.93 2.10 8.33
N GLN A 158 14.37 1.93 7.08
CA GLN A 158 15.78 1.82 6.75
C GLN A 158 16.52 3.10 7.17
N ASN A 159 16.03 4.28 6.78
CA ASN A 159 16.63 5.55 7.13
C ASN A 159 16.69 5.76 8.65
N ILE A 160 15.61 5.44 9.39
CA ILE A 160 15.60 5.51 10.86
C ILE A 160 16.68 4.62 11.48
N ARG A 161 16.99 3.47 10.85
CA ARG A 161 18.00 2.52 11.30
C ARG A 161 19.42 2.92 10.88
N THR A 162 19.62 3.39 9.66
CA THR A 162 20.94 3.65 9.06
C THR A 162 21.45 5.07 9.29
N ALA A 163 20.55 6.06 9.43
CA ALA A 163 20.90 7.42 9.82
C ALA A 163 21.42 7.40 11.26
N GLN A 164 22.73 7.20 11.38
CA GLN A 164 23.48 7.15 12.62
C GLN A 164 22.87 6.20 13.66
N ALA A 165 22.98 4.89 13.44
CA ALA A 165 22.67 3.82 14.41
C ALA A 165 23.36 3.97 15.80
N HIS A 166 24.22 4.98 15.98
CA HIS A 166 24.80 5.36 17.27
C HIS A 166 24.06 6.50 18.00
N GLU A 167 23.28 7.34 17.30
CA GLU A 167 22.55 8.49 17.87
C GLU A 167 21.02 8.41 17.73
N SER A 168 20.51 7.53 16.85
CA SER A 168 19.08 7.25 16.71
C SER A 168 18.55 6.60 17.99
N ASN A 169 17.96 7.43 18.84
CA ASN A 169 17.34 7.03 20.09
C ASN A 169 16.10 6.14 19.92
N PHE A 170 15.59 5.92 18.72
CA PHE A 170 14.29 5.27 18.52
C PHE A 170 14.21 3.87 19.13
N TYR A 171 15.13 2.99 18.73
CA TYR A 171 15.19 1.64 19.28
C TYR A 171 15.83 1.61 20.69
N GLN A 172 16.72 2.56 20.99
CA GLN A 172 17.34 2.66 22.31
C GLN A 172 16.34 3.09 23.41
N GLN A 173 15.32 3.87 23.04
CA GLN A 173 14.18 4.24 23.88
C GLN A 173 13.16 3.11 24.05
N GLY A 174 13.43 1.94 23.46
CA GLY A 174 12.61 0.74 23.61
C GLY A 174 11.38 0.72 22.71
N TYR A 175 11.24 1.66 21.76
CA TYR A 175 10.17 1.59 20.77
C TYR A 175 10.42 0.44 19.81
N ARG A 176 9.39 -0.37 19.61
CA ARG A 176 9.46 -1.59 18.80
C ARG A 176 8.26 -1.66 17.87
N LEU A 177 8.52 -1.70 16.56
CA LEU A 177 7.49 -2.02 15.60
C LEU A 177 7.11 -3.49 15.79
N LYS A 178 5.87 -3.76 16.19
CA LYS A 178 5.38 -5.11 16.43
C LYS A 178 5.11 -5.82 15.11
N PHE A 179 4.45 -5.15 14.18
CA PHE A 179 4.19 -5.73 12.88
C PHE A 179 4.22 -4.70 11.77
N LEU A 180 4.63 -5.14 10.59
CA LEU A 180 4.42 -4.46 9.32
C LEU A 180 3.47 -5.33 8.46
N LEU A 181 2.37 -4.75 8.01
CA LEU A 181 1.41 -5.38 7.09
C LEU A 181 1.46 -4.62 5.77
N GLN A 182 2.06 -5.21 4.75
CA GLN A 182 2.16 -4.64 3.41
C GLN A 182 1.02 -5.17 2.55
N ILE A 183 0.09 -4.30 2.19
CA ILE A 183 -1.07 -4.62 1.36
C ILE A 183 -0.84 -4.13 -0.06
N SER A 184 -1.02 -5.00 -1.05
CA SER A 184 -0.71 -4.69 -2.44
C SER A 184 0.73 -4.17 -2.59
N ASP A 185 1.69 -4.98 -2.17
CA ASP A 185 3.09 -4.54 -2.13
C ASP A 185 3.65 -4.24 -3.54
N VAL A 186 4.11 -3.00 -3.75
CA VAL A 186 4.75 -2.54 -4.99
C VAL A 186 6.24 -2.29 -4.82
N THR A 187 6.87 -2.80 -3.75
CA THR A 187 8.26 -2.45 -3.45
C THR A 187 9.22 -2.84 -4.59
N ASP A 188 8.99 -3.98 -5.25
CA ASP A 188 9.80 -4.43 -6.39
C ASP A 188 9.46 -3.71 -7.71
N LEU A 189 8.37 -2.95 -7.79
CA LEU A 189 8.08 -2.07 -8.94
C LEU A 189 9.20 -1.04 -9.15
N PHE A 190 9.86 -0.65 -8.06
CA PHE A 190 10.98 0.29 -8.09
C PHE A 190 12.21 -0.27 -8.79
N SER A 191 12.30 -1.59 -8.97
CA SER A 191 13.36 -2.23 -9.73
C SER A 191 13.29 -1.91 -11.25
N LEU A 192 12.14 -1.49 -11.79
CA LEU A 192 11.99 -1.18 -13.22
C LEU A 192 12.79 0.06 -13.68
N PRO A 193 13.38 0.06 -14.90
CA PRO A 193 13.42 -1.06 -15.85
C PRO A 193 14.68 -1.94 -15.68
N TRP A 194 15.53 -1.69 -14.68
CA TRP A 194 16.92 -2.20 -14.68
C TRP A 194 17.33 -3.05 -13.47
N HIS A 195 16.41 -3.56 -12.66
CA HIS A 195 16.69 -4.37 -11.46
C HIS A 195 17.70 -3.74 -10.48
N ARG A 196 17.90 -2.41 -10.55
CA ARG A 196 18.95 -1.71 -9.78
C ARG A 196 18.52 -1.34 -8.36
N ASP A 197 17.22 -1.17 -8.15
CA ASP A 197 16.62 -0.85 -6.86
C ASP A 197 15.86 -2.08 -6.31
N ALA A 198 16.53 -3.23 -6.35
CA ALA A 198 15.97 -4.47 -5.81
C ALA A 198 15.84 -4.38 -4.29
N PHE A 199 14.64 -4.65 -3.78
CA PHE A 199 14.30 -4.65 -2.37
C PHE A 199 14.29 -6.09 -1.80
N PRO A 200 14.57 -6.31 -0.50
CA PRO A 200 15.02 -5.36 0.49
C PRO A 200 16.52 -5.04 0.42
N PRO A 201 16.93 -3.83 0.83
CA PRO A 201 18.29 -3.61 1.27
C PRO A 201 18.60 -4.59 2.41
N LYS A 202 19.86 -5.04 2.48
CA LYS A 202 20.36 -6.09 3.38
C LYS A 202 20.18 -5.84 4.89
N ASP A 203 19.48 -4.77 5.29
CA ASP A 203 19.43 -4.25 6.65
C ASP A 203 18.01 -3.98 7.17
N VAL A 204 16.93 -4.31 6.45
CA VAL A 204 15.56 -4.23 7.00
C VAL A 204 14.98 -5.63 7.05
N PHE A 205 15.26 -6.35 8.14
CA PHE A 205 14.80 -7.72 8.34
C PHE A 205 13.96 -7.87 9.61
N PRO A 206 13.01 -8.83 9.60
CA PRO A 206 12.30 -9.25 10.80
C PRO A 206 13.25 -9.56 11.95
N HIS A 207 12.82 -9.29 13.19
CA HIS A 207 13.57 -9.34 14.47
C HIS A 207 14.55 -8.22 14.77
N HIS A 208 15.03 -7.49 13.77
CA HIS A 208 15.85 -6.29 14.02
C HIS A 208 15.05 -4.99 13.90
N THR A 209 13.95 -5.01 13.15
CA THR A 209 13.10 -3.84 12.92
C THR A 209 11.66 -4.09 13.35
N PHE A 210 11.09 -5.27 13.05
CA PHE A 210 9.74 -5.65 13.44
C PHE A 210 9.59 -7.13 13.83
N ASP A 211 8.54 -7.48 14.60
CA ASP A 211 8.35 -8.87 15.07
C ASP A 211 7.64 -9.76 14.05
N TYR A 212 6.72 -9.17 13.28
CA TYR A 212 5.94 -9.88 12.27
C TYR A 212 5.91 -9.07 10.98
N LEU A 213 6.15 -9.74 9.85
CA LEU A 213 5.78 -9.22 8.53
C LEU A 213 4.61 -10.00 7.98
N ARG A 214 3.67 -9.26 7.41
CA ARG A 214 2.62 -9.79 6.56
C ARG A 214 2.67 -9.13 5.21
N THR A 215 2.65 -9.93 4.15
CA THR A 215 2.35 -9.44 2.80
C THR A 215 0.95 -9.88 2.45
N VAL A 216 0.19 -8.99 1.82
CA VAL A 216 -1.17 -9.26 1.36
C VAL A 216 -1.23 -8.91 -0.11
N THR A 217 -1.69 -9.84 -0.93
CA THR A 217 -1.88 -9.63 -2.37
C THR A 217 -3.20 -10.22 -2.80
N ASN A 218 -3.85 -9.60 -3.77
CA ASN A 218 -5.03 -10.16 -4.42
C ASN A 218 -4.64 -10.72 -5.79
N CYS A 219 -5.11 -11.92 -6.13
CA CYS A 219 -4.91 -12.54 -7.44
C CYS A 219 -5.41 -11.67 -8.60
N PHE A 220 -6.33 -10.75 -8.34
CA PHE A 220 -6.96 -9.87 -9.34
C PHE A 220 -6.43 -8.44 -9.32
N ASP A 221 -5.44 -8.10 -8.49
CA ASP A 221 -4.82 -6.77 -8.48
C ASP A 221 -3.69 -6.70 -9.52
N PRO A 222 -3.87 -6.01 -10.65
CA PRO A 222 -2.85 -5.98 -11.70
C PRO A 222 -1.58 -5.24 -11.26
N ILE A 223 -1.69 -4.22 -10.40
CA ILE A 223 -0.55 -3.38 -10.02
C ILE A 223 0.40 -4.18 -9.13
N ALA A 224 -0.12 -4.87 -8.11
CA ALA A 224 0.69 -5.73 -7.25
C ALA A 224 1.24 -6.97 -7.98
N ARG A 225 0.55 -7.43 -9.04
CA ARG A 225 0.88 -8.67 -9.75
C ARG A 225 1.82 -8.49 -10.92
N MET A 226 2.05 -7.27 -11.40
CA MET A 226 2.98 -7.03 -12.51
C MET A 226 4.41 -7.39 -12.11
N VAL A 227 4.89 -6.82 -11.02
CA VAL A 227 6.19 -7.11 -10.44
C VAL A 227 5.96 -7.59 -9.01
N PRO A 228 5.52 -8.85 -8.82
CA PRO A 228 5.21 -9.36 -7.49
C PRO A 228 6.46 -9.28 -6.63
N THR A 229 6.33 -8.73 -5.42
CA THR A 229 7.45 -8.70 -4.48
C THR A 229 8.00 -10.11 -4.28
N ARG A 230 9.25 -10.32 -4.70
CA ARG A 230 9.92 -11.61 -4.58
C ARG A 230 10.64 -11.64 -3.25
N LEU A 231 10.19 -12.53 -2.38
CA LEU A 231 10.88 -12.85 -1.12
C LEU A 231 12.20 -13.60 -1.34
N ASN A 232 12.68 -13.79 -2.57
CA ASN A 232 13.97 -14.45 -2.82
C ASN A 232 15.14 -13.59 -2.33
N HIS A 233 14.93 -12.28 -2.17
CA HIS A 233 15.88 -11.36 -1.56
C HIS A 233 15.90 -11.41 -0.03
N TRP A 234 15.02 -12.20 0.59
CA TRP A 234 15.01 -12.41 2.03
C TRP A 234 16.09 -13.40 2.45
N PRO A 235 16.75 -13.19 3.61
CA PRO A 235 17.71 -14.13 4.14
C PRO A 235 17.10 -15.52 4.27
N GLU A 236 17.84 -16.50 3.78
CA GLU A 236 17.47 -17.90 3.82
C GLU A 236 17.15 -18.31 5.27
N GLY A 237 16.04 -19.03 5.46
CA GLY A 237 15.59 -19.50 6.77
C GLY A 237 14.67 -18.55 7.56
N LEU A 238 14.49 -17.29 7.16
CA LEU A 238 13.55 -16.38 7.87
C LEU A 238 12.08 -16.70 7.59
N ARG A 239 11.77 -17.36 6.46
CA ARG A 239 10.39 -17.71 6.09
C ARG A 239 9.75 -18.68 7.09
N ASP A 240 10.55 -19.59 7.63
CA ASP A 240 10.10 -20.61 8.58
C ASP A 240 10.30 -20.18 10.04
N GLN A 241 10.84 -18.97 10.26
CA GLN A 241 11.09 -18.48 11.61
C GLN A 241 9.79 -18.23 12.36
N GLN A 242 9.79 -18.57 13.64
CA GLN A 242 8.68 -18.31 14.54
C GLN A 242 9.07 -17.36 15.66
N HIS A 243 8.17 -16.44 16.00
CA HIS A 243 8.23 -15.61 17.18
C HIS A 243 7.04 -15.94 18.09
N LEU A 244 7.30 -16.32 19.34
CA LEU A 244 6.24 -16.67 20.30
C LEU A 244 5.25 -17.71 19.75
N GLY A 245 5.76 -18.70 19.00
CA GLY A 245 4.97 -19.77 18.37
C GLY A 245 4.16 -19.34 17.15
N ARG A 246 4.40 -18.14 16.59
CA ARG A 246 3.73 -17.63 15.39
C ARG A 246 4.74 -17.44 14.27
N PRO A 247 4.35 -17.66 13.00
CA PRO A 247 5.23 -17.38 11.88
C PRO A 247 5.54 -15.88 11.82
N VAL A 248 6.82 -15.58 11.74
CA VAL A 248 7.36 -14.22 11.64
C VAL A 248 6.91 -13.61 10.33
N TYR A 249 7.07 -14.37 9.25
CA TYR A 249 6.59 -14.03 7.93
C TYR A 249 5.33 -14.82 7.59
N LYS A 250 4.33 -14.18 6.99
CA LYS A 250 3.18 -14.86 6.41
C LYS A 250 2.70 -14.08 5.19
N ASP A 251 2.54 -14.81 4.08
CA ASP A 251 1.89 -14.30 2.88
C ASP A 251 0.39 -14.58 2.94
N ILE A 252 -0.42 -13.61 2.52
CA ILE A 252 -1.87 -13.73 2.47
C ILE A 252 -2.31 -13.45 1.04
N LEU A 253 -2.75 -14.50 0.35
CA LEU A 253 -3.28 -14.41 -0.99
C LEU A 253 -4.80 -14.37 -0.94
N LEU A 254 -5.39 -13.33 -1.53
CA LEU A 254 -6.84 -13.14 -1.61
C LEU A 254 -7.32 -13.40 -3.04
N GLU A 255 -8.57 -13.86 -3.16
CA GLU A 255 -9.20 -14.19 -4.45
C GLU A 255 -10.55 -13.49 -4.66
N HIS A 256 -10.92 -12.55 -3.78
CA HIS A 256 -12.21 -11.88 -3.88
C HIS A 256 -12.14 -10.63 -4.77
N VAL A 257 -13.24 -10.32 -5.44
CA VAL A 257 -13.44 -9.09 -6.22
C VAL A 257 -14.75 -8.44 -5.75
N HIS A 258 -14.67 -7.40 -4.93
CA HIS A 258 -15.85 -6.76 -4.31
C HIS A 258 -16.02 -5.29 -4.70
N GLU A 259 -15.00 -4.72 -5.32
CA GLU A 259 -14.99 -3.34 -5.82
C GLU A 259 -14.33 -3.35 -7.20
N THR A 260 -14.60 -2.33 -8.02
CA THR A 260 -13.94 -2.13 -9.30
C THR A 260 -12.46 -1.79 -9.12
N ASN A 261 -12.16 -0.97 -8.12
CA ASN A 261 -10.80 -0.68 -7.68
C ASN A 261 -10.27 -1.80 -6.76
N VAL A 262 -9.99 -2.96 -7.35
CA VAL A 262 -9.39 -4.11 -6.63
C VAL A 262 -7.99 -3.85 -6.07
N HIS A 263 -7.37 -2.72 -6.45
CA HIS A 263 -6.11 -2.29 -5.90
C HIS A 263 -6.30 -1.47 -4.61
N GLY A 264 -7.48 -0.87 -4.37
CA GLY A 264 -7.70 0.03 -3.25
C GLY A 264 -7.59 -0.66 -1.89
N LEU A 265 -7.03 0.03 -0.88
CA LEU A 265 -6.87 -0.51 0.47
C LEU A 265 -8.19 -1.05 1.06
N CYS A 266 -9.29 -0.30 0.88
CA CYS A 266 -10.60 -0.68 1.38
C CYS A 266 -11.08 -2.03 0.81
N HIS A 267 -10.88 -2.28 -0.48
CA HIS A 267 -11.19 -3.57 -1.12
C HIS A 267 -10.52 -4.75 -0.41
N TYR A 268 -9.23 -4.62 -0.07
CA TYR A 268 -8.51 -5.65 0.70
C TYR A 268 -9.08 -5.82 2.11
N MET A 269 -9.42 -4.72 2.78
CA MET A 269 -9.92 -4.70 4.15
C MET A 269 -11.36 -5.22 4.29
N LEU A 270 -12.10 -5.40 3.20
CA LEU A 270 -13.39 -6.12 3.22
C LEU A 270 -13.22 -7.58 3.65
N HIS A 271 -12.07 -8.21 3.36
CA HIS A 271 -11.88 -9.63 3.61
C HIS A 271 -11.53 -9.91 5.08
N PRO A 272 -12.25 -10.82 5.77
CA PRO A 272 -12.08 -11.06 7.20
C PRO A 272 -10.69 -11.61 7.55
N GLU A 273 -9.99 -12.28 6.62
CA GLU A 273 -8.61 -12.71 6.85
C GLU A 273 -7.66 -11.56 7.14
N ILE A 274 -7.91 -10.37 6.57
CA ILE A 274 -7.07 -9.18 6.77
C ILE A 274 -7.37 -8.53 8.10
N THR A 275 -8.66 -8.24 8.37
CA THR A 275 -9.07 -7.61 9.63
C THR A 275 -8.77 -8.50 10.84
N ASP A 276 -9.00 -9.81 10.74
CA ASP A 276 -8.71 -10.75 11.82
C ASP A 276 -7.21 -10.89 12.06
N GLU A 277 -6.38 -10.83 11.01
CA GLU A 277 -4.92 -10.83 11.16
C GLU A 277 -4.44 -9.55 11.85
N ILE A 278 -4.97 -8.38 11.49
CA ILE A 278 -4.68 -7.10 12.16
C ILE A 278 -5.00 -7.20 13.66
N PHE A 279 -6.20 -7.68 14.02
CA PHE A 279 -6.60 -7.81 15.42
C PHE A 279 -5.75 -8.84 16.17
N ASP A 280 -5.38 -9.95 15.53
CA ASP A 280 -4.50 -10.96 16.12
C ASP A 280 -3.11 -10.38 16.42
N LEU A 281 -2.54 -9.63 15.48
CA LEU A 281 -1.25 -8.95 15.64
C LEU A 281 -1.32 -7.83 16.70
N CYS A 282 -2.46 -7.16 16.85
CA CYS A 282 -2.71 -6.22 17.94
C CYS A 282 -2.88 -6.90 19.31
N GLY A 283 -2.93 -8.24 19.38
CA GLY A 283 -3.01 -9.02 20.62
C GLY A 283 -4.42 -9.54 20.97
N PHE A 284 -5.38 -9.37 20.08
CA PHE A 284 -6.78 -9.79 20.28
C PHE A 284 -7.10 -11.16 19.68
N GLY A 285 -6.09 -11.94 19.26
CA GLY A 285 -6.31 -13.22 18.57
C GLY A 285 -7.16 -14.23 19.35
N ARG A 286 -7.02 -14.26 20.68
CA ARG A 286 -7.85 -15.11 21.57
C ARG A 286 -9.29 -14.64 21.73
N ARG A 287 -9.62 -13.44 21.25
CA ARG A 287 -10.96 -12.83 21.28
C ARG A 287 -11.67 -12.93 19.94
N LEU A 288 -10.99 -13.39 18.89
CA LEU A 288 -11.61 -13.64 17.61
C LEU A 288 -12.60 -14.80 17.73
N ASN A 289 -13.86 -14.57 17.38
CA ASN A 289 -14.87 -15.62 17.23
C ASN A 289 -14.82 -16.15 15.77
N ASN A 290 -15.29 -17.37 15.50
CA ASN A 290 -15.65 -17.86 14.15
C ASN A 290 -14.71 -17.54 12.95
N ARG A 291 -13.39 -17.40 13.17
CA ARG A 291 -12.41 -16.96 12.14
C ARG A 291 -12.50 -17.78 10.85
N GLN A 292 -12.47 -19.10 10.98
CA GLN A 292 -12.54 -20.01 9.85
C GLN A 292 -13.86 -19.89 9.09
N GLN A 293 -14.99 -19.85 9.81
CA GLN A 293 -16.31 -19.74 9.20
C GLN A 293 -16.51 -18.42 8.45
N ARG A 294 -16.04 -17.29 9.00
CA ARG A 294 -16.12 -15.99 8.29
C ARG A 294 -15.29 -15.98 7.02
N ARG A 295 -14.09 -16.55 7.06
CA ARG A 295 -13.23 -16.68 5.89
C ARG A 295 -13.89 -17.54 4.81
N ASP A 296 -14.34 -18.74 5.19
CA ASP A 296 -14.93 -19.69 4.25
C ASP A 296 -16.29 -19.22 3.70
N GLY A 297 -17.01 -18.39 4.49
CA GLY A 297 -18.28 -17.80 4.10
C GLY A 297 -18.16 -16.47 3.34
N PHE A 298 -16.96 -15.93 3.16
CA PHE A 298 -16.77 -14.67 2.43
C PHE A 298 -16.93 -14.91 0.92
N PRO A 299 -17.87 -14.26 0.24
CA PRO A 299 -18.13 -14.55 -1.17
C PRO A 299 -16.95 -14.11 -2.04
N LEU A 300 -16.67 -14.84 -3.11
CA LEU A 300 -15.59 -14.47 -4.05
C LEU A 300 -15.91 -13.23 -4.88
N LEU A 301 -17.19 -12.92 -5.06
CA LEU A 301 -17.65 -11.75 -5.80
C LEU A 301 -18.55 -10.91 -4.89
N GLY A 302 -18.32 -9.60 -4.85
CA GLY A 302 -19.14 -8.67 -4.09
C GLY A 302 -20.53 -8.51 -4.71
N PRO A 303 -21.54 -8.13 -3.92
CA PRO A 303 -22.92 -8.04 -4.39
C PRO A 303 -23.16 -6.97 -5.46
N GLU A 304 -22.31 -5.94 -5.51
CA GLU A 304 -22.42 -4.79 -6.43
C GLU A 304 -21.48 -4.90 -7.64
N VAL A 305 -20.71 -5.99 -7.74
CA VAL A 305 -19.74 -6.18 -8.82
C VAL A 305 -20.37 -6.95 -9.98
N GLN A 306 -20.17 -6.45 -11.20
CA GLN A 306 -20.57 -7.17 -12.40
C GLN A 306 -19.85 -8.53 -12.52
N PRO A 307 -20.56 -9.63 -12.86
CA PRO A 307 -19.95 -10.96 -12.98
C PRO A 307 -18.75 -11.04 -13.93
N GLY A 308 -18.73 -10.19 -14.96
CA GLY A 308 -17.64 -10.15 -15.96
C GLY A 308 -16.33 -9.51 -15.47
N LEU A 309 -16.36 -8.71 -14.41
CA LEU A 309 -15.16 -7.97 -13.95
C LEU A 309 -14.02 -8.93 -13.59
N ARG A 310 -14.34 -10.00 -12.84
CA ARG A 310 -13.32 -10.96 -12.38
C ARG A 310 -12.61 -11.63 -13.56
N THR A 311 -13.35 -12.00 -14.61
CA THR A 311 -12.77 -12.56 -15.84
C THR A 311 -11.90 -11.54 -16.57
N ALA A 312 -12.38 -10.30 -16.72
CA ALA A 312 -11.62 -9.23 -17.37
C ALA A 312 -10.31 -8.91 -16.64
N LEU A 313 -10.31 -8.89 -15.31
CA LEU A 313 -9.10 -8.72 -14.50
C LEU A 313 -8.13 -9.91 -14.65
N SER A 314 -8.66 -11.14 -14.67
CA SER A 314 -7.85 -12.33 -14.93
C SER A 314 -7.17 -12.26 -16.30
N ASP A 315 -7.93 -11.93 -17.35
CA ASP A 315 -7.43 -11.80 -18.71
C ASP A 315 -6.36 -10.70 -18.81
N LEU A 316 -6.55 -9.59 -18.09
CA LEU A 316 -5.59 -8.50 -18.00
C LEU A 316 -4.26 -8.95 -17.36
N ILE A 317 -4.33 -9.69 -16.25
CA ILE A 317 -3.15 -10.20 -15.56
C ILE A 317 -2.43 -11.27 -16.39
N ASP A 318 -3.17 -12.18 -17.01
CA ASP A 318 -2.58 -13.19 -17.90
C ASP A 318 -1.95 -12.54 -19.15
N HIS A 319 -2.55 -11.46 -19.64
CA HIS A 319 -1.98 -10.68 -20.73
C HIS A 319 -0.70 -9.94 -20.29
N SER A 320 -0.68 -9.33 -19.10
CA SER A 320 0.49 -8.61 -18.60
C SER A 320 1.67 -9.55 -18.32
N GLN A 321 1.43 -10.72 -17.74
CA GLN A 321 2.45 -11.73 -17.48
C GLN A 321 3.07 -12.30 -18.77
N ARG A 322 2.27 -12.47 -19.83
CA ARG A 322 2.75 -12.99 -21.13
C ARG A 322 3.55 -11.98 -21.93
N ASN A 323 3.25 -10.70 -21.77
CA ASN A 323 3.89 -9.61 -22.52
C ASN A 323 4.85 -8.80 -21.65
N HIS A 324 5.31 -9.38 -20.53
CA HIS A 324 6.20 -8.70 -19.61
C HIS A 324 7.58 -8.53 -20.23
N ASP A 325 7.83 -7.37 -20.82
CA ASP A 325 9.17 -6.80 -20.80
C ASP A 325 9.32 -6.03 -19.48
N ASP A 326 10.52 -6.05 -18.87
CA ASP A 326 10.82 -5.31 -17.64
C ASP A 326 10.91 -3.80 -17.93
N SER A 327 9.88 -3.22 -18.55
CA SER A 327 9.84 -1.83 -19.01
C SER A 327 8.75 -1.02 -18.31
N TRP A 328 8.94 0.29 -18.31
CA TRP A 328 7.92 1.23 -17.86
C TRP A 328 6.72 1.26 -18.80
N GLN A 329 6.91 1.03 -20.10
CA GLN A 329 5.82 1.03 -21.05
C GLN A 329 4.82 -0.08 -20.72
N THR A 330 5.30 -1.27 -20.32
CA THR A 330 4.43 -2.36 -19.88
C THR A 330 3.65 -1.98 -18.63
N TYR A 331 4.27 -1.31 -17.66
CA TYR A 331 3.57 -0.81 -16.47
C TYR A 331 2.49 0.21 -16.80
N ILE A 332 2.81 1.20 -17.63
CA ILE A 332 1.86 2.24 -18.06
C ILE A 332 0.68 1.62 -18.81
N ASN A 333 0.96 0.73 -19.77
CA ASN A 333 -0.07 0.01 -20.53
C ASN A 333 -0.98 -0.82 -19.62
N LEU A 334 -0.42 -1.42 -18.56
CA LEU A 334 -1.19 -2.17 -17.59
C LEU A 334 -2.13 -1.28 -16.78
N ILE A 335 -1.65 -0.14 -16.27
CA ILE A 335 -2.50 0.80 -15.53
C ILE A 335 -3.62 1.32 -16.44
N LEU A 336 -3.32 1.64 -17.70
CA LEU A 336 -4.31 2.11 -18.67
C LEU A 336 -5.42 1.10 -18.88
N LYS A 337 -5.03 -0.15 -19.20
CA LYS A 337 -5.99 -1.24 -19.40
C LYS A 337 -6.77 -1.56 -18.12
N PHE A 338 -6.14 -1.44 -16.95
CA PHE A 338 -6.83 -1.60 -15.68
C PHE A 338 -7.89 -0.51 -15.47
N GLY A 339 -7.57 0.75 -15.79
CA GLY A 339 -8.52 1.85 -15.80
C GLY A 339 -9.70 1.57 -16.73
N ASP A 340 -9.44 1.11 -17.96
CA ASP A 340 -10.47 0.76 -18.94
C ASP A 340 -11.39 -0.37 -18.43
N VAL A 341 -10.82 -1.45 -17.89
CA VAL A 341 -11.57 -2.56 -17.28
C VAL A 341 -12.43 -2.06 -16.12
N SER A 342 -11.87 -1.21 -15.26
CA SER A 342 -12.58 -0.64 -14.11
C SER A 342 -13.75 0.25 -14.53
N ILE A 343 -13.60 1.04 -15.61
CA ILE A 343 -14.66 1.89 -16.15
C ILE A 343 -15.74 1.06 -16.84
N GLN A 344 -15.36 0.09 -17.68
CA GLN A 344 -16.30 -0.75 -18.43
C GLN A 344 -17.20 -1.58 -17.50
N HIS A 345 -16.66 -2.03 -16.37
CA HIS A 345 -17.37 -2.85 -15.40
C HIS A 345 -17.85 -2.10 -14.17
N GLY A 346 -17.51 -0.82 -14.07
CA GLY A 346 -18.04 0.03 -13.02
C GLY A 346 -19.53 0.27 -13.22
N HIS A 347 -20.29 0.18 -12.13
CA HIS A 347 -21.52 0.94 -12.08
C HIS A 347 -21.12 2.40 -12.17
N VAL A 348 -21.28 3.01 -13.35
CA VAL A 348 -21.50 4.45 -13.43
C VAL A 348 -22.69 4.67 -12.52
N PRO A 349 -22.53 5.31 -11.35
CA PRO A 349 -23.70 5.74 -10.62
C PRO A 349 -24.46 6.59 -11.63
N GLN A 350 -25.73 6.29 -11.89
CA GLN A 350 -26.62 7.26 -12.51
C GLN A 350 -26.84 8.38 -11.48
N HIS A 351 -25.77 9.10 -11.11
CA HIS A 351 -25.90 10.39 -10.47
C HIS A 351 -26.26 11.35 -11.61
N GLU A 352 -27.57 11.63 -11.64
CA GLU A 352 -28.16 12.76 -12.32
C GLU A 352 -27.21 13.95 -12.24
N HIS A 353 -26.84 14.46 -13.41
CA HIS A 353 -26.25 15.77 -13.55
C HIS A 353 -27.24 16.82 -13.04
N GLU A 354 -27.36 17.00 -11.72
CA GLU A 354 -27.77 18.28 -11.17
C GLU A 354 -26.60 19.24 -11.36
N VAL A 355 -26.59 19.84 -12.54
CA VAL A 355 -25.88 21.08 -12.83
C VAL A 355 -26.48 22.13 -11.91
N ILE A 356 -25.89 22.33 -10.74
CA ILE A 356 -26.11 23.53 -9.95
C ILE A 356 -25.38 24.65 -10.69
N ALA A 357 -26.19 25.57 -11.22
CA ALA A 357 -25.78 26.79 -11.92
C ALA A 357 -25.12 27.82 -10.99
#